data_AF-A0A958IHB8-F1
#
_entry.id   AF-A0A958IHB8-F1
#
_cell.length_a   1.000
_cell.length_b   1.000
_cell.length_c   1.000
_cell.angle_alpha   90.00
_cell.angle_beta   90.00
_cell.angle_gamma   90.00
#
_symmetry.space_group_name_H-M   'P 1'
#
loop_
_entity.id
_entity.type
_entity.pdbx_description
1 polymer ?
#
loop_
_entity_poly.entity_id
_entity_poly.type
_entity_poly.pdbx_seq_one_letter_code
_entity_poly.pdbx_strand_id
1 'polypeptide(L)'
;MRIFFLIFLVFFMACSEKKQQPPSLQEQDSISFNESNFIKPEKSPFFYKELLKIQQQIIHNPRERIYREAYIVNAYIDNNNALISLGSARTKDPESGTEINPVMAKRAALIDAKRWAVYGLLWLNNDFKPEFGKISEQYSGVFKELYSFNHNDSLTIAIATRVR
;
A
#
# COMPACT_ATOMS: atom_id res chain seq x y z
N MET A 1 49.90 -44.77 33.57
CA MET A 1 50.56 -43.55 34.07
C MET A 1 50.15 -42.41 33.14
N ARG A 2 49.48 -41.38 33.67
CA ARG A 2 49.03 -40.20 32.92
C ARG A 2 50.24 -39.40 32.42
N ILE A 3 50.15 -38.79 31.24
CA ILE A 3 50.43 -37.35 31.01
C ILE A 3 50.06 -37.01 29.55
N PHE A 4 49.41 -35.86 29.43
CA PHE A 4 48.87 -35.20 28.25
C PHE A 4 49.92 -34.86 27.20
N PHE A 5 49.54 -34.90 25.92
CA PHE A 5 49.94 -33.83 25.01
C PHE A 5 48.79 -33.46 24.06
N LEU A 6 48.46 -32.19 24.14
CA LEU A 6 47.39 -31.45 23.51
C LEU A 6 47.89 -31.00 22.13
N ILE A 7 47.25 -31.39 21.02
CA ILE A 7 47.34 -30.60 19.77
C ILE A 7 45.95 -30.42 19.20
N PHE A 8 45.52 -29.18 19.39
CA PHE A 8 44.42 -28.45 18.79
C PHE A 8 44.62 -28.39 17.27
N LEU A 9 43.67 -28.85 16.46
CA LEU A 9 43.58 -28.38 15.06
C LEU A 9 42.13 -28.35 14.57
N VAL A 10 41.49 -27.25 14.95
CA VAL A 10 40.61 -26.40 14.13
C VAL A 10 39.78 -27.12 13.07
N PHE A 11 38.54 -27.43 13.46
CA PHE A 11 37.37 -27.51 12.59
C PHE A 11 37.23 -26.19 11.80
N PHE A 12 37.70 -26.15 10.55
CA PHE A 12 37.29 -25.09 9.63
C PHE A 12 35.96 -25.48 8.99
N MET A 13 34.91 -24.88 9.55
CA MET A 13 33.66 -24.59 8.88
C MET A 13 33.91 -24.09 7.46
N ALA A 14 33.35 -24.80 6.48
CA ALA A 14 33.00 -24.26 5.18
C ALA A 14 31.59 -24.73 4.81
N CYS A 15 30.61 -24.41 5.67
CA CYS A 15 29.24 -24.27 5.20
C CYS A 15 29.20 -23.02 4.32
N SER A 16 29.38 -23.22 3.01
CA SER A 16 29.00 -22.23 2.01
C SER A 16 27.48 -22.10 2.01
N GLU A 17 26.95 -21.33 2.95
CA GLU A 17 25.63 -20.73 2.80
C GLU A 17 25.74 -19.71 1.67
N LYS A 18 25.29 -20.13 0.48
CA LYS A 18 24.94 -19.22 -0.60
C LYS A 18 23.92 -18.23 -0.04
N LYS A 19 24.39 -17.03 0.31
CA LYS A 19 23.54 -15.84 0.42
C LYS A 19 22.85 -15.65 -0.94
N GLN A 20 21.66 -16.20 -1.07
CA GLN A 20 20.69 -15.74 -2.05
C GLN A 20 20.39 -14.28 -1.68
N GLN A 21 21.08 -13.36 -2.34
CA GLN A 21 20.61 -11.99 -2.47
C GLN A 21 19.14 -12.08 -2.92
N PRO A 22 18.19 -11.41 -2.22
CA PRO A 22 16.85 -11.31 -2.74
C PRO A 22 16.97 -10.67 -4.12
N PRO A 23 16.34 -11.23 -5.16
CA PRO A 23 16.36 -10.61 -6.47
C PRO A 23 15.91 -9.17 -6.28
N SER A 24 16.75 -8.24 -6.75
CA SER A 24 16.36 -6.86 -6.96
C SER A 24 14.94 -6.88 -7.50
N LEU A 25 14.03 -6.19 -6.82
CA LEU A 25 12.72 -5.83 -7.35
C LEU A 25 12.98 -5.05 -8.64
N GLN A 26 13.20 -5.79 -9.73
CA GLN A 26 13.20 -5.29 -11.09
C GLN A 26 11.86 -4.60 -11.22
N GLU A 27 11.96 -3.32 -11.58
CA GLU A 27 10.86 -2.49 -12.04
C GLU A 27 9.99 -3.35 -12.94
N GLN A 28 8.87 -3.83 -12.38
CA GLN A 28 7.86 -4.51 -13.15
C GLN A 28 7.29 -3.47 -14.10
N ASP A 29 7.71 -3.61 -15.35
CA ASP A 29 7.00 -3.26 -16.56
C ASP A 29 6.10 -2.04 -16.41
N SER A 30 6.67 -0.88 -16.75
CA SER A 30 5.91 0.25 -17.26
C SER A 30 5.20 -0.18 -18.55
N ILE A 31 4.12 -0.97 -18.41
CA ILE A 31 3.09 -1.08 -19.43
C ILE A 31 2.60 0.35 -19.60
N SER A 32 2.99 0.94 -20.73
CA SER A 32 2.58 2.27 -21.16
C SER A 32 1.07 2.35 -21.05
N PHE A 33 0.62 3.02 -20.00
CA PHE A 33 -0.74 3.48 -19.89
C PHE A 33 -0.97 4.36 -21.10
N ASN A 34 -1.99 4.08 -21.90
CA ASN A 34 -2.43 5.04 -22.89
C ASN A 34 -3.07 6.19 -22.11
N GLU A 35 -2.21 7.08 -21.59
CA GLU A 35 -2.51 8.23 -20.73
C GLU A 35 -3.56 9.14 -21.36
N SER A 36 -3.71 9.08 -22.69
CA SER A 36 -4.49 10.00 -23.50
C SER A 36 -5.96 10.09 -23.09
N ASN A 37 -6.54 9.05 -22.47
CA ASN A 37 -7.99 9.01 -22.21
C ASN A 37 -8.36 8.98 -20.71
N PHE A 38 -7.40 9.01 -19.77
CA PHE A 38 -7.75 9.11 -18.35
C PHE A 38 -7.88 10.56 -17.93
N ILE A 39 -9.13 11.03 -17.87
CA ILE A 39 -9.46 12.33 -17.32
C ILE A 39 -9.27 12.26 -15.80
N LYS A 40 -8.39 13.11 -15.27
CA LYS A 40 -8.19 13.25 -13.83
C LYS A 40 -9.47 13.79 -13.21
N PRO A 41 -10.13 13.09 -12.29
CA PRO A 41 -11.33 13.63 -11.65
C PRO A 41 -10.95 14.84 -10.80
N GLU A 42 -11.63 15.97 -11.03
CA GLU A 42 -11.49 17.16 -10.21
C GLU A 42 -12.39 17.02 -8.98
N LYS A 43 -11.78 16.95 -7.79
CA LYS A 43 -12.48 16.78 -6.51
C LYS A 43 -12.01 17.84 -5.52
N SER A 44 -12.94 18.32 -4.71
CA SER A 44 -12.64 19.31 -3.67
C SER A 44 -11.80 18.67 -2.54
N PRO A 45 -11.02 19.45 -1.77
CA PRO A 45 -10.33 18.93 -0.59
C PRO A 45 -11.25 18.27 0.44
N PHE A 46 -12.51 18.69 0.52
CA PHE A 46 -13.52 18.10 1.41
C PHE A 46 -13.80 16.64 1.06
N PHE A 47 -13.86 16.31 -0.24
CA PHE A 47 -14.06 14.94 -0.72
C PHE A 47 -13.01 13.98 -0.14
N TYR A 48 -11.73 14.33 -0.20
CA TYR A 48 -10.66 13.48 0.31
C TYR A 48 -10.73 13.31 1.84
N LYS A 49 -11.17 14.33 2.58
CA LYS A 49 -11.34 14.23 4.04
C LYS A 49 -12.46 13.25 4.40
N GLU A 50 -13.60 13.31 3.72
CA GLU A 50 -14.72 12.39 3.97
C GLU A 50 -14.35 10.95 3.60
N LEU A 51 -13.67 10.76 2.47
CA LEU A 51 -13.21 9.43 2.07
C LEU A 51 -12.23 8.83 3.09
N LEU A 52 -11.31 9.63 3.63
CA LEU A 52 -10.38 9.20 4.67
C LEU A 52 -11.12 8.81 5.96
N LYS A 53 -12.15 9.56 6.36
CA LYS A 53 -12.98 9.20 7.53
C LYS A 53 -13.65 7.85 7.34
N ILE A 54 -14.16 7.55 6.14
CA ILE A 54 -14.79 6.25 5.86
C ILE A 54 -13.76 5.12 5.94
N GLN A 55 -12.56 5.30 5.39
CA GLN A 55 -11.47 4.32 5.53
C GLN A 55 -11.11 4.07 7.00
N GLN A 56 -11.09 5.11 7.82
CA GLN A 56 -10.90 4.96 9.26
C GLN A 56 -12.03 4.15 9.90
N GLN A 57 -13.30 4.36 9.52
CA GLN A 57 -14.41 3.54 10.04
C GLN A 57 -14.26 2.06 9.67
N ILE A 58 -13.78 1.75 8.47
CA ILE A 58 -13.47 0.36 8.06
C ILE A 58 -12.35 -0.23 8.91
N ILE A 59 -11.28 0.53 9.18
CA ILE A 59 -10.18 0.05 10.03
C ILE A 59 -10.69 -0.31 11.44
N HIS A 60 -11.55 0.53 12.02
CA HIS A 60 -12.10 0.31 13.37
C HIS A 60 -13.19 -0.79 13.39
N ASN A 61 -13.91 -0.98 12.29
CA ASN A 61 -15.03 -1.91 12.17
C ASN A 61 -14.89 -2.80 10.92
N PRO A 62 -13.85 -3.65 10.83
CA PRO A 62 -13.44 -4.30 9.58
C PRO A 62 -14.42 -5.35 9.03
N ARG A 63 -15.37 -5.80 9.86
CA ARG A 63 -16.39 -6.79 9.50
C ARG A 63 -17.68 -6.14 9.01
N GLU A 64 -17.90 -4.88 9.34
CA GLU A 64 -19.15 -4.20 9.04
C GLU A 64 -19.24 -3.90 7.55
N ARG A 65 -20.28 -4.45 6.91
CA ARG A 65 -20.52 -4.30 5.47
C ARG A 65 -20.85 -2.85 5.11
N ILE A 66 -21.61 -2.15 5.96
CA ILE A 66 -22.07 -0.78 5.72
C ILE A 66 -20.93 0.21 5.42
N TYR A 67 -19.78 0.09 6.08
CA TYR A 67 -18.66 0.99 5.82
C TYR A 67 -17.96 0.71 4.49
N ARG A 68 -17.93 -0.54 4.04
CA ARG A 68 -17.41 -0.94 2.72
C ARG A 68 -18.31 -0.43 1.60
N GLU A 69 -19.63 -0.51 1.80
CA GLU A 69 -20.63 0.09 0.90
C GLU A 69 -20.46 1.61 0.82
N ALA A 70 -20.41 2.28 1.97
CA ALA A 70 -20.17 3.72 2.03
C ALA A 70 -18.86 4.13 1.33
N TYR A 71 -17.79 3.33 1.51
CA TYR A 71 -16.53 3.58 0.82
C TYR A 71 -16.71 3.53 -0.69
N ILE A 72 -17.33 2.49 -1.22
CA ILE A 72 -17.56 2.35 -2.67
C ILE A 72 -18.40 3.50 -3.22
N VAL A 73 -19.52 3.82 -2.59
CA VAL A 73 -20.42 4.89 -3.03
C VAL A 73 -19.70 6.25 -3.11
N ASN A 74 -18.76 6.51 -2.20
CA ASN A 74 -18.01 7.76 -2.18
C ASN A 74 -16.75 7.73 -3.05
N ALA A 75 -16.12 6.56 -3.20
CA ALA A 75 -14.87 6.40 -3.93
C ALA A 75 -15.07 6.27 -5.44
N TYR A 76 -16.17 5.66 -5.87
CA TYR A 76 -16.44 5.36 -7.27
C TYR A 76 -16.92 6.59 -8.02
N ILE A 77 -16.44 6.74 -9.25
CA ILE A 77 -16.74 7.86 -10.13
C ILE A 77 -17.18 7.31 -11.49
N ASP A 78 -18.50 7.25 -11.68
CA ASP A 78 -19.17 6.64 -12.82
C ASP A 78 -18.68 7.18 -14.17
N ASN A 79 -18.62 8.51 -14.33
CA ASN A 79 -18.25 9.15 -15.60
C ASN A 79 -16.80 8.86 -16.03
N ASN A 80 -15.94 8.44 -15.10
CA ASN A 80 -14.56 8.08 -15.36
C ASN A 80 -14.31 6.57 -15.29
N ASN A 81 -15.33 5.78 -14.91
CA ASN A 81 -15.21 4.37 -14.55
C ASN A 81 -13.98 4.13 -13.65
N ALA A 82 -13.86 4.95 -12.60
CA ALA A 82 -12.66 5.04 -11.77
C ALA A 82 -13.02 5.00 -10.29
N LEU A 83 -12.15 4.38 -9.49
CA LEU A 83 -12.23 4.36 -8.04
C LEU A 83 -11.10 5.21 -7.47
N ILE A 84 -11.42 6.17 -6.60
CA ILE A 84 -10.43 6.94 -5.85
C ILE A 84 -10.13 6.25 -4.53
N SER A 85 -8.85 6.15 -4.20
CA SER A 85 -8.39 5.60 -2.92
C SER A 85 -7.34 6.50 -2.32
N LEU A 86 -7.30 6.55 -0.99
CA LEU A 86 -6.30 7.30 -0.23
C LEU A 86 -5.40 6.31 0.50
N GLY A 87 -4.13 6.66 0.63
CA GLY A 87 -3.20 5.96 1.49
C GLY A 87 -2.38 6.95 2.29
N SER A 88 -1.97 6.54 3.47
CA SER A 88 -1.24 7.40 4.40
C SER A 88 0.06 6.74 4.87
N ALA A 89 1.08 7.56 5.08
CA ALA A 89 2.33 7.14 5.69
C ALA A 89 2.83 8.19 6.66
N ARG A 90 3.53 7.73 7.70
CA ARG A 90 4.17 8.64 8.64
C ARG A 90 5.30 9.40 7.98
N THR A 91 5.44 10.67 8.35
CA THR A 91 6.59 11.50 8.01
C THR A 91 7.59 11.62 9.16
N LYS A 92 7.19 11.22 10.38
CA LYS A 92 8.08 11.12 11.53
C LYS A 92 7.95 9.78 12.23
N ASP A 93 9.05 9.32 12.79
CA ASP A 93 9.08 8.20 13.71
C ASP A 93 8.37 8.59 15.03
N PRO A 94 7.41 7.80 15.54
CA PRO A 94 6.62 8.19 16.70
C PRO A 94 7.39 8.10 18.04
N GLU A 95 8.48 7.34 18.10
CA GLU A 95 9.24 7.13 19.33
C GLU A 95 10.35 8.18 19.47
N SER A 96 11.08 8.41 18.38
CA SER A 96 12.23 9.34 18.34
C SER A 96 11.87 10.74 17.85
N GLY A 97 10.72 10.91 17.17
CA GLY A 97 10.37 12.17 16.49
C GLY A 97 11.20 12.48 15.25
N THR A 98 12.09 11.57 14.84
CA THR A 98 12.99 11.77 13.70
C THR A 98 12.20 11.80 12.39
N GLU A 99 12.54 12.73 11.51
CA GLU A 99 11.96 12.80 10.16
C GLU A 99 12.29 11.53 9.36
N ILE A 100 11.27 10.95 8.74
CA ILE A 100 11.37 9.84 7.81
C ILE A 100 11.73 10.40 6.43
N ASN A 101 12.60 9.69 5.70
CA ASN A 101 12.96 10.07 4.34
C ASN A 101 11.69 10.30 3.47
N PRO A 102 11.54 11.48 2.84
CA PRO A 102 10.32 11.82 2.09
C PRO A 102 9.98 10.84 0.95
N VAL A 103 10.99 10.25 0.30
CA VAL A 103 10.80 9.26 -0.76
C VAL A 103 10.24 7.96 -0.18
N MET A 104 10.71 7.55 1.01
CA MET A 104 10.17 6.39 1.71
C MET A 104 8.73 6.62 2.18
N ALA A 105 8.44 7.79 2.78
CA ALA A 105 7.09 8.15 3.18
C ALA A 105 6.13 8.16 1.99
N LYS A 106 6.53 8.78 0.87
CA LYS A 106 5.73 8.79 -0.38
C LYS A 106 5.49 7.38 -0.91
N ARG A 107 6.52 6.54 -0.94
CA ARG A 107 6.38 5.14 -1.39
C ARG A 107 5.43 4.35 -0.50
N ALA A 108 5.53 4.50 0.81
CA ALA A 108 4.64 3.84 1.77
C ALA A 108 3.18 4.29 1.60
N ALA A 109 2.94 5.60 1.45
CA ALA A 109 1.60 6.14 1.23
C ALA A 109 0.99 5.65 -0.10
N LEU A 110 1.80 5.54 -1.16
CA LEU A 110 1.37 4.96 -2.44
C LEU A 110 1.03 3.48 -2.33
N ILE A 111 1.82 2.69 -1.59
CA ILE A 111 1.52 1.27 -1.35
C ILE A 111 0.20 1.14 -0.60
N ASP A 112 -0.01 1.92 0.45
CA ASP A 112 -1.26 1.92 1.21
C ASP A 112 -2.46 2.31 0.34
N ALA A 113 -2.31 3.37 -0.47
CA ALA A 113 -3.37 3.83 -1.39
C ALA A 113 -3.75 2.74 -2.40
N LYS A 114 -2.75 2.03 -2.94
CA LYS A 114 -2.96 0.89 -3.84
C LYS A 114 -3.69 -0.24 -3.12
N ARG A 115 -3.34 -0.58 -1.87
CA ARG A 115 -4.06 -1.60 -1.10
C ARG A 115 -5.53 -1.26 -0.93
N TRP A 116 -5.85 0.00 -0.63
CA TRP A 116 -7.23 0.48 -0.56
C TRP A 116 -7.97 0.38 -1.89
N ALA A 117 -7.31 0.70 -3.00
CA ALA A 117 -7.87 0.54 -4.32
C ALA A 117 -8.21 -0.93 -4.63
N VAL A 118 -7.33 -1.86 -4.25
CA VAL A 118 -7.59 -3.30 -4.38
C VAL A 118 -8.79 -3.74 -3.53
N TYR A 119 -8.89 -3.29 -2.27
CA TYR A 119 -10.08 -3.57 -1.45
C TYR A 119 -11.36 -3.09 -2.11
N GLY A 120 -11.39 -1.84 -2.58
CA GLY A 120 -12.57 -1.29 -3.23
C GLY A 120 -12.95 -2.10 -4.46
N LEU A 121 -12.00 -2.40 -5.35
CA LEU A 121 -12.26 -3.20 -6.55
C LEU A 121 -12.79 -4.61 -6.21
N LEU A 122 -12.22 -5.27 -5.21
CA LEU A 122 -12.72 -6.57 -4.77
C LEU A 122 -14.14 -6.48 -4.24
N TRP A 123 -14.44 -5.49 -3.39
CA TRP A 123 -15.77 -5.30 -2.85
C TRP A 123 -16.81 -4.98 -3.91
N LEU A 124 -16.45 -4.15 -4.90
CA LEU A 124 -17.31 -3.81 -6.03
C LEU A 124 -17.71 -5.06 -6.82
N ASN A 125 -16.77 -6.01 -6.97
CA ASN A 125 -16.94 -7.18 -7.82
C ASN A 125 -17.45 -8.43 -7.08
N ASN A 126 -17.48 -8.43 -5.74
CA ASN A 126 -17.75 -9.64 -4.95
C ASN A 126 -18.78 -9.42 -3.83
N ASP A 127 -19.79 -8.57 -4.05
CA ASP A 127 -20.83 -8.25 -3.06
C ASP A 127 -20.21 -7.90 -1.68
N PHE A 128 -19.22 -7.02 -1.70
CA PHE A 128 -18.50 -6.54 -0.52
C PHE A 128 -17.72 -7.62 0.26
N LYS A 129 -17.39 -8.76 -0.36
CA LYS A 129 -16.37 -9.71 0.14
C LYS A 129 -15.01 -9.39 -0.49
N PRO A 130 -13.85 -9.64 0.15
CA PRO A 130 -13.60 -10.21 1.49
C PRO A 130 -13.59 -9.17 2.64
N GLU A 131 -13.35 -9.59 3.87
CA GLU A 131 -13.14 -8.67 5.01
C GLU A 131 -11.88 -7.79 4.83
N PHE A 132 -11.88 -6.61 5.46
CA PHE A 132 -10.67 -5.80 5.51
C PHE A 132 -9.54 -6.54 6.23
N GLY A 133 -8.32 -6.46 5.70
CA GLY A 133 -7.15 -7.19 6.17
C GLY A 133 -6.96 -8.58 5.53
N LYS A 134 -7.89 -9.05 4.69
CA LYS A 134 -7.88 -10.41 4.12
C LYS A 134 -7.57 -10.50 2.63
N ILE A 135 -6.93 -9.50 2.03
CA ILE A 135 -6.48 -9.61 0.63
C ILE A 135 -5.34 -10.64 0.54
N SER A 136 -5.55 -11.68 -0.26
CA SER A 136 -4.52 -12.63 -0.71
C SER A 136 -4.11 -12.43 -2.17
N GLU A 137 -4.86 -11.62 -2.92
CA GLU A 137 -4.68 -11.45 -4.36
C GLU A 137 -3.67 -10.35 -4.70
N GLN A 138 -2.80 -10.63 -5.67
CA GLN A 138 -1.98 -9.62 -6.31
C GLN A 138 -2.81 -8.94 -7.41
N TYR A 139 -3.02 -7.63 -7.28
CA TYR A 139 -3.76 -6.86 -8.27
C TYR A 139 -2.82 -6.10 -9.20
N SER A 140 -2.92 -6.39 -10.49
CA SER A 140 -2.21 -5.68 -11.57
C SER A 140 -3.10 -4.58 -12.17
N GLY A 141 -3.16 -3.46 -11.45
CA GLY A 141 -3.90 -2.26 -11.83
C GLY A 141 -3.02 -1.14 -12.35
N VAL A 142 -3.60 -0.25 -13.15
CA VAL A 142 -2.98 1.06 -13.40
C VAL A 142 -3.50 2.06 -12.38
N PHE A 143 -2.57 2.73 -11.70
CA PHE A 143 -2.84 3.69 -10.65
C PHE A 143 -2.27 5.05 -11.02
N LYS A 144 -3.06 6.11 -10.90
CA LYS A 144 -2.62 7.49 -11.16
C LYS A 144 -2.72 8.33 -9.89
N GLU A 145 -1.62 8.98 -9.51
CA GLU A 145 -1.60 9.94 -8.41
C GLU A 145 -2.45 11.17 -8.76
N LEU A 146 -3.36 11.56 -7.87
CA LEU A 146 -4.26 12.68 -8.05
C LEU A 146 -3.85 13.87 -7.20
N TYR A 147 -3.55 13.63 -5.94
CA TYR A 147 -3.38 14.67 -4.94
C TYR A 147 -2.51 14.13 -3.81
N SER A 148 -1.71 14.99 -3.20
CA SER A 148 -0.93 14.66 -2.01
C SER A 148 -0.99 15.81 -1.03
N PHE A 149 -1.15 15.52 0.25
CA PHE A 149 -1.12 16.54 1.29
C PHE A 149 -0.51 15.98 2.56
N ASN A 150 0.16 16.87 3.31
CA ASN A 150 0.65 16.57 4.64
C ASN A 150 -0.38 17.04 5.66
N HIS A 151 -0.59 16.25 6.71
CA HIS A 151 -1.38 16.62 7.86
C HIS A 151 -0.74 16.04 9.12
N ASN A 152 -0.28 16.93 10.01
CA ASN A 152 0.56 16.59 11.16
C ASN A 152 1.79 15.79 10.70
N ASP A 153 2.06 14.65 11.32
CA ASP A 153 3.19 13.77 11.00
C ASP A 153 2.83 12.67 9.99
N SER A 154 1.92 12.98 9.05
CA SER A 154 1.43 12.04 8.04
C SER A 154 1.34 12.67 6.65
N LEU A 155 1.85 11.95 5.65
CA LEU A 155 1.67 12.20 4.23
C LEU A 155 0.51 11.33 3.73
N THR A 156 -0.49 11.94 3.13
CA THR A 156 -1.61 11.24 2.49
C THR A 156 -1.59 11.48 0.99
N ILE A 157 -1.77 10.40 0.22
CA ILE A 157 -1.80 10.42 -1.23
C ILE A 157 -3.12 9.83 -1.73
N ALA A 158 -3.77 10.57 -2.62
CA ALA A 158 -4.92 10.11 -3.39
C ALA A 158 -4.45 9.53 -4.72
N ILE A 159 -4.99 8.37 -5.07
CA ILE A 159 -4.82 7.75 -6.39
C ILE A 159 -6.18 7.47 -7.01
N ALA A 160 -6.24 7.42 -8.33
CA ALA A 160 -7.33 6.78 -9.06
C ALA A 160 -6.86 5.45 -9.64
N THR A 161 -7.73 4.45 -9.60
CA THR A 161 -7.61 3.21 -10.37
C THR A 161 -8.80 3.09 -11.31
N ARG A 162 -8.59 2.55 -12.51
CA ARG A 162 -9.69 2.24 -13.41
C ARG A 162 -10.40 0.96 -12.94
N VAL A 163 -11.73 0.98 -12.93
CA VAL A 163 -12.54 -0.22 -12.73
C VAL A 163 -12.67 -0.92 -14.09
N ARG A 164 -12.43 -2.23 -14.14
CA ARG A 164 -12.49 -3.03 -15.38
C ARG A 164 -13.82 -3.77 -15.46
#